data_AF-A0A9P9NPN2-F1
#
_entry.id   AF-A0A9P9NPN2-F1
#
_cell.length_a   1.000
_cell.length_b   1.000
_cell.length_c   1.000
_cell.angle_alpha   90.00
_cell.angle_beta   90.00
_cell.angle_gamma   90.00
#
_symmetry.space_group_name_H-M   'P 1'
#
loop_
_entity.id
_entity.type
_entity.pdbx_description
1 polymer ?
#
loop_
_entity_poly.entity_id
_entity_poly.type
_entity_poly.pdbx_seq_one_letter_code
_entity_poly.pdbx_strand_id
1 'polypeptide(L)'
;MFHLRTLGYPSYWLSEILTNIIQDNVVTTCRPPRTLRRKVVDIKREYPEKKLSTAPFKQEMAMLAQFFQPLLPFSLPAQILPPPENIYNYKFRLTQYKDLEKHPSYLVLVIWDRNLMYDIMNKESLRMDFDLHSSFCCFVDPSWGEEVNDKYKGVHYPKFREEEVVVWTTFTFDTKTKVASAWMPEESERDLKRKGWECGMCRSDIW
;
A
#
# COMPACT_ATOMS: atom_id res chain seq x y z
N MET A 1 -18.79 8.66 -0.22
CA MET A 1 -18.96 9.50 -1.42
C MET A 1 -20.35 10.09 -1.58
N PHE A 2 -21.44 9.36 -1.31
CA PHE A 2 -22.81 9.94 -1.35
C PHE A 2 -22.93 11.22 -0.50
N HIS A 3 -22.39 11.20 0.72
CA HIS A 3 -22.37 12.37 1.60
C HIS A 3 -21.66 13.59 1.00
N LEU A 4 -20.53 13.42 0.31
CA LEU A 4 -19.81 14.55 -0.32
C LEU A 4 -20.62 15.15 -1.48
N ARG A 5 -21.30 14.32 -2.27
CA ARG A 5 -22.24 14.82 -3.27
C ARG A 5 -23.40 15.58 -2.62
N THR A 6 -23.93 15.10 -1.50
CA THR A 6 -24.97 15.79 -0.72
C THR A 6 -24.48 17.14 -0.19
N LEU A 7 -23.20 17.25 0.17
CA LEU A 7 -22.55 18.50 0.57
C LEU A 7 -22.23 19.43 -0.61
N GLY A 8 -22.61 19.07 -1.84
CA GLY A 8 -22.44 19.91 -3.03
C GLY A 8 -21.11 19.74 -3.76
N TYR A 9 -20.27 18.79 -3.36
CA TYR A 9 -19.02 18.53 -4.09
C TYR A 9 -19.32 17.96 -5.49
N PRO A 10 -18.80 18.57 -6.56
CA PRO A 10 -18.98 18.07 -7.90
C PRO A 10 -18.40 16.66 -8.09
N SER A 11 -19.14 15.82 -8.81
CA SER A 11 -18.72 14.44 -9.11
C SER A 11 -17.36 14.36 -9.83
N TYR A 12 -17.03 15.34 -10.67
CA TYR A 12 -15.76 15.36 -11.40
C TYR A 12 -14.54 15.58 -10.49
N TRP A 13 -14.67 16.35 -9.40
CA TRP A 13 -13.61 16.49 -8.40
C TRP A 13 -13.29 15.17 -7.70
N LEU A 14 -14.33 14.39 -7.37
CA LEU A 14 -14.13 13.08 -6.74
C LEU A 14 -13.49 12.07 -7.69
N SER A 15 -13.87 12.12 -8.98
CA SER A 15 -13.25 11.31 -10.03
C SER A 15 -11.77 11.65 -10.22
N GLU A 16 -11.43 12.94 -10.22
CA GLU A 16 -10.04 13.42 -10.32
C GLU A 16 -9.20 12.97 -9.14
N ILE A 17 -9.70 13.11 -7.91
CA ILE A 17 -8.99 12.67 -6.70
C ILE A 17 -8.69 11.17 -6.75
N LEU A 18 -9.69 10.35 -7.09
CA LEU A 18 -9.51 8.90 -7.15
C LEU A 18 -8.56 8.50 -8.28
N THR A 19 -8.64 9.17 -9.42
CA THR A 19 -7.72 8.98 -10.56
C THR A 19 -6.27 9.31 -10.14
N ASN A 20 -6.05 10.43 -9.46
CA ASN A 20 -4.73 10.83 -8.98
C ASN A 20 -4.15 9.83 -7.96
N ILE A 21 -4.99 9.24 -7.10
CA ILE A 21 -4.54 8.19 -6.16
C ILE A 21 -4.14 6.92 -6.92
N ILE A 22 -4.94 6.49 -7.89
CA ILE A 22 -4.65 5.28 -8.70
C ILE A 22 -3.39 5.48 -9.55
N GLN A 23 -3.13 6.70 -10.03
CA GLN A 23 -2.00 7.02 -10.91
C GLN A 23 -0.73 7.49 -10.16
N ASP A 24 -0.68 7.44 -8.83
CA ASP A 24 0.48 7.91 -8.04
C ASP A 24 0.82 9.40 -8.22
N ASN A 25 -0.21 10.25 -8.40
CA ASN A 25 -0.06 11.69 -8.65
C ASN A 25 -0.50 12.54 -7.44
N VAL A 26 -0.38 12.02 -6.22
CA VAL A 26 -0.81 12.71 -4.99
C VAL A 26 0.29 13.65 -4.50
N VAL A 27 0.02 14.94 -4.57
CA VAL A 27 0.85 16.00 -4.00
C VAL A 27 0.08 16.68 -2.87
N THR A 28 0.65 16.76 -1.67
CA THR A 28 -0.06 17.27 -0.49
C THR A 28 0.85 17.84 0.58
N THR A 29 0.30 18.72 1.41
CA THR A 29 0.87 19.22 2.67
C THR A 29 0.56 18.29 3.85
N CYS A 30 -0.19 17.22 3.64
CA CYS A 30 -0.51 16.24 4.68
C CYS A 30 0.62 15.20 4.86
N ARG A 31 0.69 14.59 6.04
CA ARG A 31 1.61 13.48 6.36
C ARG A 31 0.88 12.31 7.02
N PRO A 32 1.35 11.07 6.77
CA PRO A 32 0.85 9.91 7.48
C PRO A 32 0.94 10.07 9.00
N PRO A 33 0.00 9.52 9.78
CA PRO A 33 0.10 9.50 11.23
C PRO A 33 1.29 8.67 11.69
N ARG A 34 2.17 9.27 12.48
CA ARG A 34 3.36 8.61 13.05
C ARG A 34 3.16 8.07 14.46
N THR A 35 1.99 8.33 15.05
CA THR A 35 1.65 7.90 16.40
C THR A 35 0.16 7.55 16.46
N LEU A 36 -0.17 6.52 17.24
CA LEU A 36 -1.56 6.06 17.46
C LEU A 36 -2.44 7.11 18.13
N ARG A 37 -1.86 8.02 18.93
CA ARG A 37 -2.55 9.11 19.61
C ARG A 37 -1.95 10.44 19.18
N ARG A 38 -2.67 11.17 18.31
CA ARG A 38 -2.28 12.53 17.94
C ARG A 38 -2.70 13.52 19.01
N LYS A 39 -1.79 14.42 19.37
CA LYS A 39 -2.15 15.62 20.13
C LYS A 39 -2.75 16.65 19.16
N VAL A 40 -3.55 17.58 19.68
CA VAL A 40 -4.14 18.67 18.86
C VAL A 40 -3.05 19.48 18.14
N VAL A 41 -1.87 19.61 18.74
CA VAL A 41 -0.71 20.28 18.14
C VAL A 41 -0.19 19.57 16.88
N ASP A 42 -0.28 18.24 16.82
CA ASP A 42 0.17 17.45 15.67
C ASP A 42 -0.82 17.57 14.50
N ILE A 43 -2.10 17.86 14.78
CA ILE A 43 -3.13 18.06 13.76
C ILE A 43 -2.97 19.43 13.08
N LYS A 44 -2.51 20.44 13.83
CA LYS A 44 -2.29 21.81 13.32
C LYS A 44 -0.92 21.99 12.67
N ARG A 45 -0.10 20.95 12.63
CA ARG A 45 1.24 21.04 12.04
C ARG A 45 1.12 21.12 10.53
N GLU A 46 1.67 22.19 9.97
CA GLU A 46 1.78 22.38 8.54
C GLU A 46 3.09 21.76 8.03
N TYR A 47 3.01 21.06 6.90
CA TYR A 47 4.18 20.53 6.21
C TYR A 47 4.28 21.14 4.81
N PRO A 48 5.50 21.29 4.28
CA PRO A 48 5.68 21.69 2.90
C PRO A 48 5.01 20.67 1.96
N GLU A 49 4.57 21.16 0.81
CA GLU A 49 4.00 20.34 -0.24
C GLU A 49 5.00 19.27 -0.68
N LYS A 50 4.54 18.01 -0.76
CA LYS A 50 5.37 16.86 -1.14
C LYS A 50 4.54 15.85 -1.92
N LYS A 51 5.16 15.23 -2.94
CA LYS A 51 4.61 14.05 -3.59
C LYS A 51 4.63 12.88 -2.61
N LEU A 52 3.47 12.36 -2.27
CA LEU A 52 3.35 11.10 -1.54
C LEU A 52 3.23 9.95 -2.55
N SER A 53 3.83 8.81 -2.23
CA SER A 53 3.74 7.61 -3.08
C SER A 53 2.53 6.78 -2.67
N THR A 54 1.58 6.61 -3.58
CA THR A 54 0.48 5.64 -3.51
C THR A 54 0.74 4.41 -4.37
N ALA A 55 1.88 4.35 -5.08
CA ALA A 55 2.29 3.25 -5.93
C ALA A 55 2.14 1.85 -5.28
N PRO A 56 2.47 1.61 -3.99
CA PRO A 56 2.25 0.31 -3.36
C PRO A 56 0.78 -0.13 -3.35
N PHE A 57 -0.16 0.81 -3.34
CA PHE A 57 -1.60 0.54 -3.21
C PHE A 57 -2.36 0.69 -4.55
N LYS A 58 -1.69 1.11 -5.62
CA LYS A 58 -2.33 1.48 -6.89
C LYS A 58 -3.19 0.35 -7.47
N GLN A 59 -2.70 -0.88 -7.40
CA GLN A 59 -3.37 -2.06 -7.97
C GLN A 59 -4.63 -2.41 -7.17
N GLU A 60 -4.54 -2.40 -5.84
CA GLU A 60 -5.70 -2.59 -4.98
C GLU A 60 -6.73 -1.48 -5.19
N MET A 61 -6.31 -0.21 -5.23
CA MET A 61 -7.21 0.93 -5.41
C MET A 61 -7.94 0.88 -6.76
N ALA A 62 -7.25 0.52 -7.84
CA ALA A 62 -7.87 0.35 -9.16
C ALA A 62 -8.89 -0.80 -9.17
N MET A 63 -8.55 -1.93 -8.56
CA MET A 63 -9.44 -3.09 -8.43
C MET A 63 -10.69 -2.76 -7.61
N LEU A 64 -10.53 -2.13 -6.44
CA LEU A 64 -11.67 -1.70 -5.61
C LEU A 64 -12.53 -0.67 -6.33
N ALA A 65 -11.91 0.27 -7.05
CA ALA A 65 -12.64 1.24 -7.86
C ALA A 65 -13.47 0.57 -8.96
N GLN A 66 -12.96 -0.49 -9.59
CA GLN A 66 -13.71 -1.29 -10.57
C GLN A 66 -14.90 -2.01 -9.92
N PHE A 67 -14.72 -2.64 -8.75
CA PHE A 67 -15.83 -3.30 -8.04
C PHE A 67 -16.91 -2.34 -7.59
N PHE A 68 -16.53 -1.16 -7.13
CA PHE A 68 -17.47 -0.16 -6.62
C PHE A 68 -17.98 0.80 -7.68
N GLN A 69 -17.51 0.71 -8.94
CA GLN A 69 -17.91 1.60 -10.03
C GLN A 69 -19.44 1.77 -10.14
N PRO A 70 -20.29 0.72 -10.04
CA PRO A 70 -21.74 0.88 -10.09
C PRO A 70 -22.35 1.72 -8.95
N LEU A 71 -21.61 1.88 -7.85
CA LEU A 71 -22.02 2.65 -6.67
C LEU A 71 -21.44 4.08 -6.67
N LEU A 72 -20.49 4.37 -7.56
CA LEU A 72 -19.87 5.69 -7.65
C LEU A 72 -20.81 6.67 -8.38
N PRO A 73 -20.92 7.92 -7.92
CA PRO A 73 -21.72 8.95 -8.59
C PRO A 73 -21.03 9.56 -9.82
N PHE A 74 -19.97 8.91 -10.33
CA PHE A 74 -19.16 9.30 -11.48
C PHE A 74 -18.54 8.06 -12.12
N SER A 75 -18.08 8.22 -13.36
CA SER A 75 -17.27 7.24 -14.06
C SER A 75 -15.79 7.57 -13.94
N LEU A 76 -14.97 6.52 -13.95
CA LEU A 76 -13.52 6.61 -14.06
C LEU A 76 -13.09 6.23 -15.48
N PRO A 77 -11.94 6.72 -15.96
CA PRO A 77 -11.42 6.31 -17.27
C PRO A 77 -11.16 4.80 -17.31
N ALA A 78 -11.61 4.12 -18.36
CA ALA A 78 -11.42 2.66 -18.49
C ALA A 78 -9.93 2.25 -18.50
N GLN A 79 -9.04 3.14 -18.95
CA GLN A 79 -7.60 2.89 -19.04
C GLN A 79 -6.92 2.74 -17.68
N ILE A 80 -7.53 3.25 -16.59
CA ILE A 80 -6.96 3.15 -15.24
C ILE A 80 -7.53 1.98 -14.44
N LEU A 81 -8.58 1.32 -14.95
CA LEU A 81 -9.25 0.24 -14.25
C LEU A 81 -8.92 -1.12 -14.89
N PRO A 82 -8.77 -2.19 -14.10
CA PRO A 82 -8.63 -3.52 -14.64
C PRO A 82 -9.96 -4.00 -15.27
N PRO A 83 -9.93 -4.72 -16.40
CA PRO A 83 -11.14 -5.33 -16.96
C PRO A 83 -11.79 -6.30 -15.97
N PRO A 84 -13.11 -6.20 -15.71
CA PRO A 84 -13.77 -6.99 -14.68
C PRO A 84 -13.70 -8.51 -14.94
N GLU A 85 -13.68 -8.93 -16.20
CA GLU A 85 -13.51 -10.32 -16.64
C GLU A 85 -12.15 -10.92 -16.28
N ASN A 86 -11.15 -10.07 -15.98
CA ASN A 86 -9.79 -10.48 -15.68
C ASN A 86 -9.45 -10.34 -14.19
N ILE A 87 -10.46 -10.21 -13.32
CA ILE A 87 -10.25 -10.13 -11.87
C ILE A 87 -10.59 -11.47 -11.23
N TYR A 88 -9.60 -12.08 -10.56
CA TYR A 88 -9.75 -13.39 -9.94
C TYR A 88 -9.31 -13.37 -8.48
N ASN A 89 -9.79 -14.34 -7.71
CA ASN A 89 -9.35 -14.55 -6.34
C ASN A 89 -8.14 -15.48 -6.33
N TYR A 90 -6.96 -14.93 -6.03
CA TYR A 90 -5.71 -15.68 -5.97
C TYR A 90 -5.36 -16.07 -4.54
N LYS A 91 -4.67 -17.20 -4.39
CA LYS A 91 -4.27 -17.76 -3.10
C LYS A 91 -2.75 -17.75 -2.97
N PHE A 92 -2.26 -17.21 -1.86
CA PHE A 92 -0.86 -17.08 -1.51
C PHE A 92 -0.57 -17.90 -0.26
N ARG A 93 0.31 -18.89 -0.38
CA ARG A 93 0.75 -19.68 0.77
C ARG A 93 1.90 -18.97 1.46
N LEU A 94 1.69 -18.56 2.71
CA LEU A 94 2.65 -17.79 3.49
C LEU A 94 3.54 -18.74 4.32
N THR A 95 4.44 -19.45 3.66
CA THR A 95 5.27 -20.50 4.28
C THR A 95 6.24 -19.98 5.34
N GLN A 96 6.62 -18.70 5.26
CA GLN A 96 7.56 -18.05 6.19
C GLN A 96 6.85 -17.25 7.30
N TYR A 97 5.51 -17.15 7.26
CA TYR A 97 4.77 -16.41 8.25
C TYR A 97 4.78 -17.15 9.60
N LYS A 98 5.41 -16.54 10.59
CA LYS A 98 5.33 -16.98 11.99
C LYS A 98 4.08 -16.38 12.61
N ASP A 99 3.31 -17.20 13.32
CA ASP A 99 2.15 -16.70 14.04
C ASP A 99 2.56 -15.62 15.02
N LEU A 100 1.99 -14.43 14.85
CA LEU A 100 2.02 -13.41 15.87
C LEU A 100 1.13 -13.90 17.02
N GLU A 101 1.65 -13.91 18.25
CA GLU A 101 0.96 -14.41 19.46
C GLU A 101 -0.45 -13.81 19.67
N LYS A 102 -0.69 -12.64 19.06
CA LYS A 102 -2.01 -12.03 18.91
C LYS A 102 -2.13 -11.58 17.46
N HIS A 103 -3.06 -12.12 16.69
CA HIS A 103 -3.39 -11.59 15.36
C HIS A 103 -3.99 -10.19 15.52
N PRO A 104 -3.26 -9.13 15.18
CA PRO A 104 -3.81 -7.78 15.27
C PRO A 104 -4.87 -7.62 14.17
N SER A 105 -5.88 -6.78 14.41
CA SER A 105 -6.91 -6.42 13.43
C SER A 105 -6.38 -5.58 12.25
N TYR A 106 -5.08 -5.29 12.21
CA TYR A 106 -4.44 -4.33 11.30
C TYR A 106 -3.36 -5.01 10.45
N LEU A 107 -3.71 -6.16 9.86
CA LEU A 107 -2.81 -6.89 8.97
C LEU A 107 -3.01 -6.42 7.53
N VAL A 108 -1.91 -6.33 6.79
CA VAL A 108 -1.88 -6.09 5.34
C VAL A 108 -1.08 -7.17 4.67
N LEU A 109 -1.54 -7.63 3.51
CA LEU A 109 -0.79 -8.52 2.63
C LEU A 109 0.24 -7.68 1.87
N VAL A 110 1.50 -8.08 1.94
CA VAL A 110 2.61 -7.40 1.26
C VAL A 110 3.25 -8.39 0.29
N ILE A 111 3.49 -7.94 -0.94
CA ILE A 111 4.14 -8.72 -1.99
C ILE A 111 5.33 -7.90 -2.49
N TRP A 112 6.52 -8.48 -2.56
CA TRP A 112 7.74 -7.70 -2.83
C TRP A 112 8.82 -8.48 -3.60
N ASP A 113 9.75 -7.74 -4.21
CA ASP A 113 10.95 -8.29 -4.84
C ASP A 113 11.98 -8.70 -3.77
N ARG A 114 12.26 -10.01 -3.68
CA ARG A 114 13.21 -10.57 -2.72
C ARG A 114 14.65 -10.11 -2.95
N ASN A 115 15.07 -9.93 -4.20
CA ASN A 115 16.46 -9.61 -4.52
C ASN A 115 16.80 -8.18 -4.12
N LEU A 116 15.92 -7.22 -4.45
CA LEU A 116 16.13 -5.85 -4.00
C LEU A 116 16.06 -5.76 -2.47
N MET A 117 15.17 -6.53 -1.85
CA MET A 117 15.09 -6.61 -0.40
C MET A 117 16.41 -7.03 0.23
N TYR A 118 17.03 -8.09 -0.30
CA TYR A 118 18.36 -8.51 0.14
C TYR A 118 19.43 -7.44 -0.11
N ASP A 119 19.37 -6.73 -1.23
CA ASP A 119 20.32 -5.66 -1.53
C ASP A 119 20.23 -4.51 -0.53
N ILE A 120 19.01 -4.09 -0.15
CA ILE A 120 18.77 -3.08 0.90
C ILE A 120 19.35 -3.57 2.23
N MET A 121 19.05 -4.82 2.61
CA MET A 121 19.53 -5.41 3.86
C MET A 121 21.06 -5.54 3.93
N ASN A 122 21.70 -5.92 2.82
CA ASN A 122 23.14 -6.16 2.77
C ASN A 122 23.96 -4.86 2.68
N LYS A 123 23.51 -3.85 1.94
CA LYS A 123 24.28 -2.61 1.73
C LYS A 123 24.29 -1.68 2.93
N GLU A 124 23.23 -1.64 3.72
CA GLU A 124 23.11 -0.68 4.82
C GLU A 124 23.70 -1.15 6.15
N SER A 125 24.39 -2.30 6.20
CA SER A 125 24.86 -2.89 7.46
C SER A 125 23.73 -3.01 8.52
N LEU A 126 22.48 -3.11 8.08
CA LEU A 126 21.29 -3.42 8.88
C LEU A 126 21.32 -4.91 9.25
N ARG A 127 22.39 -5.33 9.94
CA ARG A 127 22.59 -6.72 10.38
C ARG A 127 21.67 -7.13 11.52
N MET A 128 20.85 -6.23 12.05
CA MET A 128 19.86 -6.55 13.08
C MET A 128 18.57 -5.78 12.85
N ASP A 129 17.46 -6.52 12.88
CA ASP A 129 16.08 -6.05 12.96
C ASP A 129 15.46 -5.46 11.68
N PHE A 130 15.73 -6.06 10.53
CA PHE A 130 14.81 -5.94 9.40
C PHE A 130 13.59 -6.82 9.64
N ASP A 131 12.61 -6.27 10.34
CA ASP A 131 11.31 -6.89 10.52
C ASP A 131 10.26 -6.09 9.74
N LEU A 132 10.01 -6.50 8.49
CA LEU A 132 8.87 -5.99 7.70
C LEU A 132 7.57 -6.07 8.51
N HIS A 133 7.42 -7.04 9.41
CA HIS A 133 6.22 -7.14 10.23
C HIS A 133 6.02 -5.94 11.16
N SER A 134 7.11 -5.29 11.62
CA SER A 134 7.05 -4.19 12.58
C SER A 134 7.50 -2.83 12.03
N SER A 135 8.20 -2.78 10.91
CA SER A 135 8.77 -1.52 10.36
C SER A 135 8.28 -1.19 8.96
N PHE A 136 7.20 -1.83 8.48
CA PHE A 136 6.69 -1.65 7.12
C PHE A 136 6.48 -0.18 6.72
N CYS A 137 5.89 0.61 7.61
CA CYS A 137 5.60 2.03 7.37
C CYS A 137 6.86 2.85 7.04
N CYS A 138 8.01 2.51 7.62
CA CYS A 138 9.28 3.17 7.36
C CYS A 138 9.72 3.04 5.89
N PHE A 139 9.33 1.95 5.22
CA PHE A 139 9.67 1.70 3.83
C PHE A 139 8.70 2.39 2.88
N VAL A 140 7.41 2.44 3.23
CA VAL A 140 6.35 2.99 2.37
C VAL A 140 6.06 4.48 2.56
N ASP A 141 6.45 5.10 3.66
CA ASP A 141 6.30 6.54 3.86
C ASP A 141 7.46 7.31 3.20
N PRO A 142 7.21 8.10 2.13
CA PRO A 142 8.25 8.87 1.45
C PRO A 142 8.80 10.03 2.27
N SER A 143 8.17 10.38 3.39
CA SER A 143 8.68 11.37 4.33
C SER A 143 9.57 10.77 5.42
N TRP A 144 9.63 9.44 5.56
CA TRP A 144 10.27 8.79 6.69
C TRP A 144 11.77 9.07 6.80
N GLY A 145 12.49 8.86 5.70
CA GLY A 145 13.92 9.11 5.62
C GLY A 145 14.28 10.54 5.96
N GLU A 146 13.49 11.51 5.49
CA GLU A 146 13.79 12.95 5.65
C GLU A 146 13.35 13.53 6.99
N GLU A 147 12.24 13.06 7.55
CA GLU A 147 11.58 13.71 8.68
C GLU A 147 11.61 12.88 9.97
N VAL A 148 12.01 11.60 9.91
CA VAL A 148 11.99 10.70 11.07
C VAL A 148 13.35 10.07 11.30
N ASN A 149 13.91 9.40 10.29
CA ASN A 149 15.18 8.71 10.46
C ASN A 149 15.95 8.62 9.14
N ASP A 150 17.06 9.36 9.10
CA ASP A 150 17.97 9.49 7.96
C ASP A 150 18.53 8.16 7.44
N LYS A 151 18.47 7.07 8.21
CA LYS A 151 18.85 5.73 7.71
C LYS A 151 17.95 5.24 6.58
N TYR A 152 16.72 5.75 6.48
CA TYR A 152 15.80 5.45 5.38
C TYR A 152 15.90 6.45 4.21
N LYS A 153 17.00 7.20 4.12
CA LYS A 153 17.34 8.03 2.95
C LYS A 153 18.14 7.21 1.94
N GLY A 154 17.98 7.54 0.67
CA GLY A 154 18.75 6.92 -0.41
C GLY A 154 17.86 6.43 -1.55
N VAL A 155 18.48 6.12 -2.68
CA VAL A 155 17.77 5.75 -3.92
C VAL A 155 17.01 4.43 -3.84
N HIS A 156 17.36 3.57 -2.86
CA HIS A 156 16.75 2.25 -2.72
C HIS A 156 15.31 2.30 -2.19
N TYR A 157 14.99 3.24 -1.29
CA TYR A 157 13.66 3.34 -0.69
C TYR A 157 12.58 3.83 -1.66
N PRO A 158 12.79 4.91 -2.45
CA PRO A 158 11.88 5.28 -3.53
C PRO A 158 11.68 4.13 -4.52
N LYS A 159 12.77 3.50 -4.98
CA LYS A 159 12.68 2.35 -5.89
C LYS A 159 11.83 1.23 -5.29
N PHE A 160 12.09 0.87 -4.03
CA PHE A 160 11.32 -0.16 -3.34
C PHE A 160 9.81 0.16 -3.34
N ARG A 161 9.44 1.38 -2.95
CA ARG A 161 8.04 1.83 -2.90
C ARG A 161 7.34 1.88 -4.25
N GLU A 162 8.03 2.36 -5.27
CA GLU A 162 7.40 2.71 -6.53
C GLU A 162 7.32 1.51 -7.49
N GLU A 163 8.26 0.57 -7.37
CA GLU A 163 8.45 -0.48 -8.36
C GLU A 163 8.44 -1.90 -7.80
N GLU A 164 8.76 -2.10 -6.51
CA GLU A 164 9.20 -3.41 -5.98
C GLU A 164 8.40 -3.90 -4.76
N VAL A 165 7.31 -3.21 -4.44
CA VAL A 165 6.35 -3.61 -3.41
C VAL A 165 4.93 -3.33 -3.85
N VAL A 166 4.03 -4.25 -3.54
CA VAL A 166 2.58 -4.02 -3.62
C VAL A 166 1.92 -4.45 -2.32
N VAL A 167 0.87 -3.72 -1.94
CA VAL A 167 0.15 -3.88 -0.69
C VAL A 167 -1.33 -4.11 -0.96
N TRP A 168 -1.89 -5.09 -0.27
CA TRP A 168 -3.32 -5.37 -0.21
C TRP A 168 -3.81 -5.28 1.23
N THR A 169 -4.75 -4.38 1.45
CA THR A 169 -5.48 -4.21 2.72
C THR A 169 -6.75 -5.07 2.75
N THR A 170 -7.26 -5.48 1.58
CA THR A 170 -8.48 -6.26 1.38
C THR A 170 -8.13 -7.70 0.97
N PHE A 171 -8.05 -8.58 1.96
CA PHE A 171 -7.75 -10.00 1.77
C PHE A 171 -8.41 -10.85 2.85
N THR A 172 -8.49 -12.15 2.62
CA THR A 172 -8.87 -13.14 3.63
C THR A 172 -7.65 -13.97 3.99
N PHE A 173 -7.56 -14.41 5.25
CA PHE A 173 -6.45 -15.23 5.71
C PHE A 173 -6.95 -16.42 6.52
N ASP A 174 -6.57 -17.61 6.08
CA ASP A 174 -6.78 -18.84 6.83
C ASP A 174 -5.54 -19.11 7.70
N THR A 175 -5.69 -18.89 9.00
CA THR A 175 -4.64 -19.09 10.00
C THR A 175 -4.24 -20.55 10.15
N LYS A 176 -5.12 -21.52 9.85
CA LYS A 176 -4.78 -22.96 9.96
C LYS A 176 -3.91 -23.40 8.81
N THR A 177 -4.26 -22.99 7.59
CA THR A 177 -3.53 -23.40 6.37
C THR A 177 -2.42 -22.43 5.97
N LYS A 178 -2.33 -21.27 6.64
CA LYS A 178 -1.42 -20.16 6.30
C LYS A 178 -1.59 -19.69 4.87
N VAL A 179 -2.84 -19.63 4.40
CA VAL A 179 -3.17 -19.19 3.05
C VAL A 179 -3.90 -17.87 3.12
N ALA A 180 -3.31 -16.84 2.51
CA ALA A 180 -3.99 -15.58 2.23
C ALA A 180 -4.65 -15.65 0.85
N SER A 181 -5.74 -14.92 0.65
CA SER A 181 -6.32 -14.74 -0.68
C SER A 181 -6.86 -13.34 -0.89
N ALA A 182 -6.60 -12.81 -2.07
CA ALA A 182 -6.97 -11.46 -2.47
C ALA A 182 -7.53 -11.47 -3.90
N TRP A 183 -8.44 -10.53 -4.17
CA TRP A 183 -8.91 -10.27 -5.52
C TRP A 183 -7.87 -9.40 -6.24
N MET A 184 -7.44 -9.84 -7.42
CA MET A 184 -6.37 -9.19 -8.17
C MET A 184 -6.61 -9.35 -9.68
N PRO A 185 -6.19 -8.37 -10.50
CA PRO A 185 -6.15 -8.54 -11.95
C PRO A 185 -5.17 -9.64 -12.37
N GLU A 186 -5.53 -10.43 -13.38
CA GLU A 186 -4.70 -11.53 -13.89
C GLU A 186 -3.31 -11.05 -14.33
N GLU A 187 -3.23 -9.89 -14.97
CA GLU A 187 -1.96 -9.31 -15.41
C GLU A 187 -1.02 -9.02 -14.22
N SER A 188 -1.57 -8.50 -13.11
CA SER A 188 -0.78 -8.25 -11.90
C SER A 188 -0.25 -9.57 -11.33
N GLU A 189 -1.07 -10.61 -11.27
CA GLU A 189 -0.61 -11.91 -10.76
C GLU A 189 0.44 -12.56 -11.66
N ARG A 190 0.27 -12.45 -12.98
CA ARG A 190 1.22 -12.93 -13.98
C ARG A 190 2.57 -12.23 -13.85
N ASP A 191 2.56 -10.91 -13.63
CA ASP A 191 3.77 -10.13 -13.40
C ASP A 191 4.48 -10.55 -12.11
N LEU A 192 3.74 -10.73 -11.02
CA LEU A 192 4.29 -11.17 -9.73
C LEU A 192 4.95 -12.56 -9.86
N LYS A 193 4.30 -13.50 -10.56
CA LYS A 193 4.86 -14.81 -10.86
C LYS A 193 6.11 -14.73 -11.72
N ARG A 194 6.09 -13.94 -12.81
CA ARG A 194 7.23 -13.79 -13.72
C ARG A 194 8.45 -13.24 -12.99
N LYS A 195 8.25 -12.29 -12.08
CA LYS A 195 9.32 -11.70 -11.28
C LYS A 195 9.75 -12.58 -10.09
N GLY A 196 9.01 -13.63 -9.76
CA GLY A 196 9.32 -14.50 -8.64
C GLY A 196 9.23 -13.80 -7.29
N TRP A 197 8.30 -12.85 -7.16
CA TRP A 197 8.11 -12.06 -5.94
C TRP A 197 7.62 -12.90 -4.75
N GLU A 198 8.03 -12.51 -3.55
CA GLU A 198 7.61 -13.14 -2.31
C GLU A 198 6.39 -12.45 -1.71
N CYS A 199 5.70 -13.15 -0.82
CA CYS A 199 4.49 -12.67 -0.17
C CYS A 199 4.53 -12.94 1.34
N GLY A 200 4.04 -11.98 2.11
CA GLY A 200 4.01 -11.99 3.57
C GLY A 200 2.93 -11.07 4.09
N MET A 201 2.83 -10.95 5.41
CA MET A 201 1.84 -10.10 6.07
C MET A 201 2.52 -9.15 7.04
N CYS A 202 2.17 -7.87 7.01
CA CYS A 202 2.74 -6.88 7.93
C CYS A 202 1.66 -6.21 8.75
N ARG A 203 2.04 -5.56 9.85
CA ARG A 203 1.14 -4.69 10.60
C ARG A 203 1.17 -3.28 10.02
N SER A 204 0.00 -2.69 9.80
CA SER A 204 -0.14 -1.30 9.34
C SER A 204 -0.29 -0.29 10.48
N ASP A 205 -0.39 -0.77 11.73
CA ASP A 205 -0.58 0.06 12.91
C ASP A 205 0.70 0.31 13.72
N ILE A 206 1.83 -0.26 13.31
CA ILE A 206 3.13 0.03 13.91
C ILE A 206 3.80 1.16 13.12
N TRP A 207 3.83 2.34 13.74
CA TRP A 207 4.48 3.56 13.28
C TRP A 207 5.50 3.98 14.34
#